data_AF-A0AAW5D709-F1
#
_entry.id   AF-A0AAW5D709-F1
#
_cell.length_a   1.000
_cell.length_b   1.000
_cell.length_c   1.000
_cell.angle_alpha   90.00
_cell.angle_beta   90.00
_cell.angle_gamma   90.00
#
_symmetry.space_group_name_H-M   'P 1'
#
loop_
_entity.id
_entity.type
_entity.pdbx_description
1 polymer ?
#
loop_
_entity_poly.entity_id
_entity_poly.type
_entity_poly.pdbx_seq_one_letter_code
_entity_poly.pdbx_strand_id
1 'polypeptide(L)'
;MDIAWGWRQSKFSLGPVDITSTNQLGVGTDFIELIKTSATLTDLGLAGTLLQGRSEAENALTQIDSALEIVGESRAFYGAKINQMSTAIRNNAIGLENISSAHSKIADADFASETALLTQAQIVEQASFSVRAQAKSSDEQVLGLLNESVNKSKSIRVNRYR
;
A
#
# COMPACT_ATOMS: atom_id res chain seq x y z
N MET A 1 67.96 12.34 -9.59
CA MET A 1 67.23 11.63 -8.53
C MET A 1 66.31 12.64 -7.90
N ASP A 2 65.03 12.63 -8.29
CA ASP A 2 64.02 13.55 -7.77
C ASP A 2 62.89 12.69 -7.20
N ILE A 3 62.79 12.66 -5.88
CA ILE A 3 61.78 11.88 -5.14
C ILE A 3 60.51 12.72 -5.05
N ALA A 4 59.76 12.75 -6.15
CA ALA A 4 58.42 13.31 -6.18
C ALA A 4 57.49 12.44 -5.33
N TRP A 5 57.25 12.84 -4.07
CA TRP A 5 56.23 12.26 -3.20
C TRP A 5 54.84 12.55 -3.77
N GLY A 6 54.36 11.62 -4.60
CA GLY A 6 53.04 11.68 -5.24
C GLY A 6 51.91 11.44 -4.25
N TRP A 7 51.47 12.49 -3.56
CA TRP A 7 50.12 12.52 -2.99
C TRP A 7 49.12 12.59 -4.15
N ARG A 8 48.76 11.41 -4.68
CA ARG A 8 47.65 11.28 -5.64
C ARG A 8 46.40 11.84 -4.96
N GLN A 9 45.97 13.03 -5.36
CA GLN A 9 44.63 13.52 -5.04
C GLN A 9 43.64 12.57 -5.71
N SER A 10 43.10 11.62 -4.96
CA SER A 10 41.93 10.86 -5.42
C SER A 10 40.79 11.85 -5.55
N LYS A 11 40.48 12.24 -6.79
CA LYS A 11 39.30 13.03 -7.12
C LYS A 11 38.08 12.17 -6.78
N PHE A 12 37.55 12.34 -5.56
CA PHE A 12 36.25 11.79 -5.20
C PHE A 12 35.24 12.43 -6.16
N SER A 13 34.73 11.64 -7.10
CA SER A 13 33.77 12.09 -8.11
C SER A 13 32.44 11.43 -7.80
N LEU A 14 31.55 12.18 -7.16
CA LEU A 14 30.15 11.79 -7.01
C LEU A 14 29.47 11.91 -8.39
N GLY A 15 28.84 10.82 -8.83
CA GLY A 15 27.93 10.84 -9.98
C GLY A 15 26.57 11.43 -9.60
N PRO A 16 25.75 11.85 -10.59
CA PRO A 16 24.38 12.26 -10.32
C PRO A 16 23.57 11.10 -9.73
N VAL A 17 22.66 11.42 -8.82
CA VAL A 17 21.72 10.47 -8.20
C VAL A 17 20.31 10.99 -8.47
N ASP A 18 19.50 10.21 -9.17
CA ASP A 18 18.10 10.57 -9.40
C ASP A 18 17.26 10.17 -8.18
N ILE A 19 16.55 11.13 -7.60
CA ILE A 19 15.58 10.86 -6.53
C ILE A 19 14.17 11.12 -7.08
N THR A 20 13.31 10.10 -7.01
CA THR A 20 11.90 10.23 -7.42
C THR A 20 11.15 11.16 -6.45
N SER A 21 10.68 12.30 -6.96
CA SER A 21 10.03 13.42 -6.25
C SER A 21 8.58 13.12 -5.89
N THR A 22 7.86 12.48 -6.80
CA THR A 22 6.44 12.16 -6.67
C THR A 22 6.14 10.96 -7.55
N ASN A 23 5.37 10.00 -7.03
CA ASN A 23 4.79 8.91 -7.81
C ASN A 23 3.27 8.97 -7.61
N GLN A 24 2.58 9.65 -8.53
CA GLN A 24 1.12 9.78 -8.51
C GLN A 24 0.52 9.02 -9.68
N LEU A 25 -0.47 8.18 -9.38
CA LEU A 25 -1.29 7.49 -10.37
C LEU A 25 -1.93 8.53 -11.32
N GLY A 26 -1.60 8.43 -12.61
CA GLY A 26 -2.12 9.32 -13.66
C GLY A 26 -1.27 10.57 -13.96
N VAL A 27 -0.24 10.87 -13.17
CA VAL A 27 0.63 12.06 -13.35
C VAL A 27 2.06 11.68 -13.76
N GLY A 28 2.50 10.45 -13.47
CA GLY A 28 3.85 9.96 -13.81
C GLY A 28 4.86 10.17 -12.69
N THR A 29 6.12 9.78 -12.94
CA THR A 29 7.24 9.97 -12.00
C THR A 29 7.97 11.27 -12.32
N ASP A 30 7.96 12.21 -11.37
CA ASP A 30 8.79 13.41 -11.44
C ASP A 30 10.15 13.12 -10.79
N PHE A 31 11.24 13.48 -11.46
CA PHE A 31 12.60 13.26 -10.96
C PHE A 31 13.20 14.56 -10.47
N ILE A 32 13.86 14.48 -9.32
CA ILE A 32 14.75 15.53 -8.87
C ILE A 32 16.17 15.12 -9.25
N GLU A 33 16.76 15.89 -10.14
CA GLU A 33 18.19 15.82 -10.42
C GLU A 33 18.97 16.35 -9.20
N LEU A 34 19.85 15.53 -8.62
CA LEU A 34 20.82 16.00 -7.63
C LEU A 34 22.02 16.57 -8.36
N ILE A 35 22.18 17.89 -8.32
CA ILE A 35 23.38 18.57 -8.82
C ILE A 35 24.59 18.10 -7.99
N LYS A 36 25.73 17.89 -8.66
CA LYS A 36 27.01 17.51 -8.05
C LYS A 36 27.36 18.46 -6.90
N THR A 37 27.64 17.93 -5.70
CA THR A 37 28.24 18.71 -4.61
C THR A 37 29.67 19.08 -4.97
N SER A 38 29.98 20.37 -5.01
CA SER A 38 31.37 20.84 -5.04
C SER A 38 32.06 20.46 -3.73
N ALA A 39 32.94 19.44 -3.77
CA ALA A 39 33.55 18.87 -2.57
C ALA A 39 35.09 18.82 -2.63
N THR A 40 35.70 19.09 -3.78
CA THR A 40 37.17 19.15 -3.91
C THR A 40 37.68 20.59 -3.83
N LEU A 41 38.95 20.77 -3.46
CA LEU A 41 39.57 22.11 -3.45
C LEU A 41 39.48 22.80 -4.81
N THR A 42 39.54 22.03 -5.91
CA THR A 42 39.38 22.57 -7.26
C THR A 42 37.93 22.99 -7.53
N ASP A 43 36.94 22.18 -7.13
CA ASP A 43 35.52 22.49 -7.33
C ASP A 43 35.07 23.70 -6.48
N LEU A 44 35.73 23.92 -5.33
CA LEU A 44 35.46 25.05 -4.43
C LEU A 44 36.30 26.29 -4.74
N GLY A 45 37.16 26.26 -5.76
CA GLY A 45 38.01 27.41 -6.12
C GLY A 45 39.14 27.72 -5.12
N LEU A 46 39.44 26.80 -4.19
CA LEU A 46 40.50 26.92 -3.18
C LEU A 46 41.84 26.31 -3.63
N ALA A 47 41.91 25.81 -4.86
CA ALA A 47 43.15 25.23 -5.38
C ALA A 47 44.21 26.34 -5.58
N GLY A 48 45.29 26.27 -4.82
CA GLY A 48 46.42 27.21 -4.95
C GLY A 48 46.26 28.51 -4.16
N THR A 49 45.35 28.58 -3.19
CA THR A 49 45.24 29.71 -2.27
C THR A 49 46.56 29.93 -1.51
N LEU A 50 47.09 31.16 -1.54
CA LEU A 50 48.36 31.55 -0.91
C LEU A 50 48.12 32.51 0.26
N LEU A 51 48.97 32.43 1.28
CA LEU A 51 48.88 33.24 2.50
C LEU A 51 50.19 34.03 2.77
N GLN A 52 51.08 34.14 1.78
CA GLN A 52 52.44 34.64 1.97
C GLN A 52 52.55 36.18 2.02
N GLY A 53 51.46 36.90 1.77
CA GLY A 53 51.41 38.37 1.82
C GLY A 53 50.02 38.88 2.12
N ARG A 54 49.92 40.18 2.42
CA ARG A 54 48.65 40.81 2.83
C ARG A 54 47.58 40.74 1.73
N SER A 55 47.97 41.00 0.48
CA SER A 55 47.03 40.97 -0.65
C SER A 55 46.56 39.54 -0.94
N GLU A 56 47.46 38.57 -0.83
CA GLU A 56 47.15 37.16 -1.01
C GLU A 56 46.23 36.64 0.09
N ALA A 57 46.42 37.07 1.33
CA ALA A 57 45.52 36.75 2.45
C ALA A 57 44.12 37.39 2.28
N GLU A 58 44.02 38.63 1.79
CA GLU A 58 42.75 39.26 1.46
C GLU A 58 42.02 38.49 0.34
N ASN A 59 42.73 38.07 -0.71
CA ASN A 59 42.17 37.23 -1.78
C ASN A 59 41.74 35.83 -1.28
N ALA A 60 42.52 35.23 -0.38
CA ALA A 60 42.22 33.94 0.22
C ALA A 60 40.90 33.98 1.01
N LEU A 61 40.64 35.06 1.74
CA LEU A 61 39.38 35.26 2.44
C LEU A 61 38.19 35.31 1.48
N THR A 62 38.30 36.07 0.39
CA THR A 62 37.25 36.12 -0.64
C THR A 62 37.00 34.75 -1.28
N GLN A 63 38.04 33.97 -1.56
CA GLN A 63 37.91 32.61 -2.08
C GLN A 63 37.19 31.68 -1.09
N ILE A 64 37.51 31.79 0.20
CA ILE A 64 36.85 31.02 1.26
C ILE A 64 35.38 31.41 1.40
N ASP A 65 35.04 32.70 1.33
CA ASP A 65 33.65 33.16 1.40
C ASP A 65 32.82 32.59 0.25
N SER A 66 33.33 32.63 -0.98
CA SER A 66 32.66 32.00 -2.13
C SER A 66 32.50 30.49 -1.97
N ALA A 67 33.51 29.80 -1.43
CA ALA A 67 33.40 28.37 -1.16
C ALA A 67 32.37 28.04 -0.07
N LEU A 68 32.28 28.87 0.96
CA LEU A 68 31.28 28.74 2.01
C LEU A 68 29.86 28.96 1.47
N GLU A 69 29.68 29.90 0.54
CA GLU A 69 28.41 30.13 -0.14
C GLU A 69 27.98 28.88 -0.93
N ILE A 70 28.87 28.28 -1.72
CA ILE A 70 28.62 27.05 -2.48
C ILE A 70 28.21 25.89 -1.55
N VAL A 71 28.92 25.74 -0.41
CA VAL A 71 28.59 24.71 0.59
C VAL A 71 27.24 25.01 1.24
N GLY A 72 26.95 26.28 1.53
CA GLY A 72 25.67 26.74 2.07
C GLY A 72 24.50 26.43 1.15
N GLU A 73 24.63 26.74 -0.14
CA GLU A 73 23.65 26.43 -1.18
C GLU A 73 23.41 24.92 -1.30
N SER A 74 24.49 24.13 -1.32
CA SER A 74 24.40 22.67 -1.36
C SER A 74 23.64 22.13 -0.15
N ARG A 75 23.91 22.63 1.07
CA ARG A 75 23.18 22.24 2.29
C ARG A 75 21.71 22.63 2.25
N ALA A 76 21.40 23.84 1.78
CA ALA A 76 20.03 24.32 1.62
C ALA A 76 19.25 23.45 0.63
N PHE A 77 19.87 23.09 -0.49
CA PHE A 77 19.32 22.17 -1.47
C PHE A 77 19.00 20.80 -0.84
N TYR A 78 19.95 20.18 -0.14
CA TYR A 78 19.70 18.90 0.54
C TYR A 78 18.61 19.00 1.61
N GLY A 79 18.56 20.09 2.37
CA GLY A 79 17.48 20.34 3.33
C GLY A 79 16.11 20.40 2.66
N ALA A 80 16.00 21.09 1.52
CA ALA A 80 14.77 21.11 0.73
C ALA A 80 14.39 19.72 0.22
N LYS A 81 15.37 18.91 -0.22
CA LYS A 81 15.11 17.54 -0.68
C LYS A 81 14.67 16.60 0.43
N ILE A 82 15.28 16.69 1.61
CA ILE A 82 14.84 15.95 2.79
C ILE A 82 13.40 16.31 3.15
N ASN A 83 13.01 17.59 3.08
CA ASN A 83 11.64 18.03 3.31
C ASN A 83 10.64 17.47 2.28
N GLN A 84 11.03 17.45 1.00
CA GLN A 84 10.23 16.83 -0.07
C GLN A 84 10.07 15.32 0.15
N MET A 85 11.15 14.59 0.43
CA MET A 85 11.11 13.15 0.74
C MET A 85 10.24 12.86 1.96
N SER A 86 10.37 13.64 3.03
CA SER A 86 9.52 13.52 4.23
C SER A 86 8.04 13.69 3.90
N THR A 87 7.71 14.63 3.00
CA THR A 87 6.33 14.86 2.55
C THR A 87 5.81 13.70 1.71
N ALA A 88 6.62 13.21 0.76
CA ALA A 88 6.26 12.06 -0.07
C ALA A 88 6.03 10.80 0.78
N ILE A 89 6.88 10.55 1.79
CA ILE A 89 6.70 9.45 2.74
C ILE A 89 5.36 9.57 3.47
N ARG A 90 5.03 10.76 4.00
CA ARG A 90 3.75 10.99 4.68
C ARG A 90 2.56 10.73 3.76
N ASN A 91 2.61 11.24 2.53
CA ASN A 91 1.52 11.05 1.56
C ASN A 91 1.34 9.57 1.19
N ASN A 92 2.44 8.83 0.99
CA ASN A 92 2.39 7.40 0.72
C ASN A 92 1.87 6.60 1.90
N ALA A 93 2.23 6.96 3.14
CA ALA A 93 1.69 6.32 4.33
C ALA A 93 0.17 6.50 4.44
N ILE A 94 -0.34 7.71 4.20
CA ILE A 94 -1.79 7.99 4.14
C ILE A 94 -2.45 7.19 3.01
N GLY A 95 -1.82 7.12 1.84
CA GLY A 95 -2.31 6.32 0.72
C GLY A 95 -2.41 4.83 1.07
N LEU A 96 -1.39 4.28 1.73
CA LEU A 96 -1.35 2.90 2.19
C LEU A 96 -2.45 2.61 3.22
N GLU A 97 -2.67 3.51 4.18
CA GLU A 97 -3.75 3.39 5.16
C GLU A 97 -5.12 3.41 4.50
N ASN A 98 -5.36 4.32 3.55
CA ASN A 98 -6.60 4.40 2.80
C ASN A 98 -6.86 3.13 1.97
N ILE A 99 -5.84 2.61 1.29
CA ILE A 99 -5.94 1.36 0.51
C ILE A 99 -6.19 0.18 1.44
N SER A 100 -5.49 0.08 2.57
CA SER A 100 -5.71 -0.97 3.56
C SER A 100 -7.12 -0.94 4.13
N SER A 101 -7.65 0.25 4.43
CA SER A 101 -9.03 0.42 4.91
C SER A 101 -10.05 0.04 3.84
N ALA A 102 -9.83 0.45 2.59
CA ALA A 102 -10.69 0.06 1.47
C ALA A 102 -10.67 -1.46 1.25
N HIS A 103 -9.50 -2.08 1.28
CA HIS A 103 -9.35 -3.53 1.15
C HIS A 103 -10.05 -4.28 2.30
N SER A 104 -9.92 -3.82 3.54
CA SER A 104 -10.62 -4.40 4.69
C SER A 104 -12.14 -4.34 4.50
N LYS A 105 -12.68 -3.20 4.03
CA LYS A 105 -14.11 -3.06 3.77
C LYS A 105 -14.62 -3.98 2.67
N ILE A 106 -13.82 -4.17 1.62
CA ILE A 106 -14.16 -5.12 0.53
C ILE A 106 -14.16 -6.54 1.08
N ALA A 107 -13.11 -6.94 1.79
CA ALA A 107 -13.00 -8.28 2.38
C ALA A 107 -14.14 -8.57 3.38
N ASP A 108 -14.49 -7.60 4.23
CA ASP A 108 -15.61 -7.74 5.19
C ASP A 108 -16.97 -7.83 4.48
N ALA A 109 -17.17 -7.06 3.41
CA ALA A 109 -18.41 -7.10 2.63
C ALA A 109 -18.55 -8.44 1.88
N ASP A 110 -17.46 -8.94 1.28
CA ASP A 110 -17.43 -10.23 0.61
C ASP A 110 -17.68 -11.38 1.60
N PHE A 111 -17.07 -11.33 2.79
CA PHE A 111 -17.31 -12.30 3.84
C PHE A 111 -18.75 -12.28 4.37
N ALA A 112 -19.32 -11.08 4.55
CA ALA A 112 -20.72 -10.93 4.95
C ALA A 112 -21.68 -11.50 3.89
N SER A 113 -21.40 -11.27 2.61
CA SER A 113 -22.18 -11.81 1.49
C SER A 113 -22.11 -13.34 1.45
N GLU A 114 -20.91 -13.92 1.53
CA GLU A 114 -20.73 -15.38 1.54
C GLU A 114 -21.39 -16.03 2.76
N THR A 115 -21.28 -15.40 3.94
CA THR A 115 -21.94 -15.86 5.17
C THR A 115 -23.47 -15.81 5.04
N ALA A 116 -24.02 -14.76 4.42
CA ALA A 116 -25.45 -14.64 4.19
C ALA A 116 -25.97 -15.72 3.21
N LEU A 117 -25.22 -15.99 2.14
CA LEU A 117 -25.52 -17.06 1.19
C LEU A 117 -25.45 -18.44 1.84
N LEU A 118 -24.40 -18.71 2.63
CA LEU A 118 -24.26 -19.95 3.40
C LEU A 118 -25.43 -20.13 4.38
N THR A 119 -25.79 -19.08 5.11
CA THR A 119 -26.90 -19.11 6.07
C THR A 119 -28.23 -19.32 5.35
N GLN A 120 -28.46 -18.65 4.22
CA GLN A 120 -29.65 -18.84 3.39
C GLN A 120 -29.73 -20.29 2.90
N ALA A 121 -28.63 -20.85 2.40
CA ALA A 121 -28.58 -22.25 1.96
C ALA A 121 -28.91 -23.21 3.11
N GLN A 122 -28.37 -23.00 4.32
CA GLN A 122 -28.68 -23.81 5.50
C GLN A 122 -30.16 -23.71 5.91
N ILE A 123 -30.75 -22.51 5.88
CA ILE A 123 -32.18 -22.32 6.17
C ILE A 123 -33.03 -23.03 5.12
N VAL A 124 -32.68 -22.93 3.84
CA VAL A 124 -33.38 -23.63 2.75
C VAL A 124 -33.30 -25.15 2.91
N GLU A 125 -32.16 -25.69 3.31
CA GLU A 125 -32.01 -27.12 3.60
C GLU A 125 -32.89 -27.55 4.78
N GLN A 126 -32.85 -26.83 5.91
CA GLN A 126 -33.70 -27.12 7.06
C GLN A 126 -35.20 -27.00 6.74
N ALA A 127 -35.59 -25.97 5.98
CA ALA A 127 -36.95 -25.80 5.48
C ALA A 127 -37.35 -26.95 4.55
N SER A 128 -36.47 -27.39 3.66
CA SER A 128 -36.70 -28.52 2.77
C SER A 128 -36.88 -29.84 3.54
N PHE A 129 -36.15 -30.05 4.63
CA PHE A 129 -36.39 -31.19 5.53
C PHE A 129 -37.74 -31.07 6.26
N SER A 130 -38.06 -29.90 6.82
CA SER A 130 -39.32 -29.67 7.55
C SER A 130 -40.54 -29.78 6.64
N VAL A 131 -40.49 -29.19 5.44
CA VAL A 131 -41.56 -29.27 4.43
C VAL A 131 -41.75 -30.71 3.94
N ARG A 132 -40.66 -31.46 3.71
CA ARG A 132 -40.75 -32.90 3.37
C ARG A 132 -41.36 -33.71 4.51
N ALA A 133 -40.97 -33.44 5.75
CA ALA A 133 -41.54 -34.12 6.92
C ALA A 133 -43.03 -33.79 7.10
N GLN A 134 -43.42 -32.53 6.90
CA GLN A 134 -44.81 -32.08 6.93
C GLN A 134 -45.64 -32.78 5.84
N ALA A 135 -45.16 -32.80 4.60
CA ALA A 135 -45.82 -33.48 3.49
C ALA A 135 -46.00 -34.98 3.76
N LYS A 136 -44.97 -35.66 4.27
CA LYS A 136 -45.05 -37.08 4.65
C LYS A 136 -46.11 -37.33 5.72
N SER A 137 -46.18 -36.48 6.75
CA SER A 137 -47.19 -36.62 7.80
C SER A 137 -48.62 -36.37 7.31
N SER A 138 -48.83 -35.42 6.40
CA SER A 138 -50.14 -35.21 5.78
C SER A 138 -50.53 -36.39 4.88
N ASP A 139 -49.58 -36.97 4.14
CA ASP A 139 -49.83 -38.14 3.30
C ASP A 139 -50.25 -39.35 4.14
N GLU A 140 -49.57 -39.59 5.28
CA GLU A 140 -49.92 -40.65 6.23
C GLU A 140 -51.32 -40.44 6.85
N GLN A 141 -51.67 -39.20 7.19
CA GLN A 141 -53.02 -38.87 7.69
C GLN A 141 -54.10 -39.14 6.64
N VAL A 142 -53.86 -38.78 5.37
CA VAL A 142 -54.79 -39.05 4.27
C VAL A 142 -54.95 -40.56 4.06
N LEU A 143 -53.86 -41.33 4.05
CA LEU A 143 -53.92 -42.79 3.94
C LEU A 143 -54.67 -43.43 5.13
N GLY A 144 -54.49 -42.89 6.33
CA GLY A 144 -55.25 -43.29 7.52
C GLY A 144 -56.75 -43.08 7.34
N LEU A 145 -57.16 -41.88 6.91
CA LEU A 145 -58.56 -41.54 6.66
C LEU A 145 -59.18 -42.36 5.53
N LEU A 146 -58.43 -42.62 4.46
CA LEU A 146 -58.89 -43.47 3.35
C LEU A 146 -59.12 -44.91 3.82
N ASN A 147 -58.18 -45.50 4.58
CA ASN A 147 -58.35 -46.84 5.14
C ASN A 147 -59.52 -46.93 6.12
N GLU A 148 -59.71 -45.92 6.96
CA GLU A 148 -60.82 -45.86 7.90
C GLU A 148 -62.16 -45.69 7.17
N SER A 149 -62.22 -44.88 6.12
CA SER A 149 -63.41 -44.74 5.26
C SER A 149 -63.74 -46.04 4.51
N VAL A 150 -62.73 -46.79 4.07
CA VAL A 150 -62.90 -48.09 3.41
C VAL A 150 -63.40 -49.15 4.40
N ASN A 151 -62.86 -49.19 5.61
CA ASN A 151 -63.33 -50.10 6.66
C ASN A 151 -64.75 -49.75 7.12
N LYS A 152 -65.08 -48.46 7.27
CA LYS A 152 -66.44 -47.99 7.57
C LYS A 152 -67.42 -48.31 6.43
N SER A 153 -66.99 -48.23 5.17
CA SER A 153 -67.78 -48.66 4.00
C SER A 153 -68.03 -50.18 4.00
N LYS A 154 -67.01 -50.99 4.36
CA LYS A 154 -67.18 -52.44 4.52
C LYS A 154 -68.17 -52.77 5.65
N SER A 155 -68.11 -52.10 6.80
CA SER A 155 -69.05 -52.34 7.90
C SER A 155 -70.49 -51.90 7.59
N ILE A 156 -70.68 -50.80 6.86
CA ILE A 156 -72.00 -50.37 6.37
C ILE A 156 -72.60 -51.34 5.35
N ARG A 157 -71.77 -51.94 4.49
CA ARG A 157 -72.24 -52.97 3.55
C ARG A 157 -72.63 -54.26 4.28
N VAL A 158 -71.93 -54.64 5.35
CA VAL A 158 -72.23 -55.86 6.13
C VAL A 158 -73.47 -55.70 7.01
N ASN A 159 -73.76 -54.50 7.55
CA ASN A 159 -74.94 -54.25 8.39
C ASN A 159 -76.27 -54.12 7.61
N ARG A 160 -76.24 -54.20 6.27
CA ARG A 160 -77.44 -54.22 5.42
C ARG A 160 -77.88 -55.63 4.98
N TYR A 161 -77.12 -56.66 5.35
CA TYR A 161 -77.43 -58.07 5.06
C TYR A 161 -77.83 -58.88 6.30
N ARG A 162 -78.19 -58.20 7.40
CA ARG A 162 -78.85 -58.75 8.58
C ARG A 162 -80.17 -58.02 8.77
#